data_AF-A0A1Z8Q340-F1
#
_entry.id   AF-A0A1Z8Q340-F1
#
_cell.length_a   1.000
_cell.length_b   1.000
_cell.length_c   1.000
_cell.angle_alpha   90.00
_cell.angle_beta   90.00
_cell.angle_gamma   90.00
#
_symmetry.space_group_name_H-M   'P 1'
#
loop_
_entity.id
_entity.type
_entity.pdbx_description
1 polymer ?
#
loop_
_entity_poly.entity_id
_entity_poly.type
_entity_poly.pdbx_seq_one_letter_code
_entity_poly.pdbx_strand_id
1 'polypeptide(L)'
;MTLQTDLQDAVARVESDSQILHNIIHGDDQTEVPTEGGNVKTPAKAIKDIEATIQAGLTDLEATADQLANAVDTVSQKADEAETHAQTAQTLANSLNLPTDLNGRAGQLLAINETEDGYEPIESKAVFYGLRKDGAKLIAVSGEGTFDASEFPVWMIGLPGMNYAVSENGHLLINI
;
A
#
# COMPACT_ATOMS: atom_id res chain seq x y z
N MET A 1 81.35 17.30 30.66
CA MET A 1 80.89 16.00 30.16
C MET A 1 82.10 15.21 29.72
N THR A 2 82.15 13.93 30.04
CA THR A 2 83.23 13.03 29.63
C THR A 2 82.63 11.94 28.76
N LEU A 3 83.43 11.36 27.86
CA LEU A 3 83.00 10.28 26.99
C LEU A 3 82.39 9.09 27.77
N GLN A 4 82.85 8.87 29.01
CA GLN A 4 82.37 7.81 29.87
C GLN A 4 80.95 8.07 30.40
N THR A 5 80.65 9.31 30.80
CA THR A 5 79.30 9.72 31.22
C THR A 5 78.32 9.66 30.04
N ASP A 6 78.74 10.13 28.87
CA ASP A 6 77.88 10.13 27.67
C ASP A 6 77.55 8.68 27.23
N LEU A 7 78.49 7.74 27.38
CA LEU A 7 78.27 6.33 27.08
C LEU A 7 77.28 5.69 28.06
N GLN A 8 77.38 6.02 29.36
CA GLN A 8 76.48 5.50 30.39
C GLN A 8 75.04 5.99 30.16
N ASP A 9 74.86 7.28 29.87
CA ASP A 9 73.55 7.84 29.57
C ASP A 9 72.93 7.25 28.30
N ALA A 10 73.75 6.99 27.28
CA ALA A 10 73.30 6.34 26.05
C ALA A 10 72.85 4.89 26.28
N VAL A 11 73.61 4.11 27.05
CA VAL A 11 73.23 2.72 27.40
C VAL A 11 71.93 2.69 28.20
N ALA A 12 71.79 3.56 29.21
CA ALA A 12 70.58 3.62 30.02
C ALA A 12 69.33 3.94 29.17
N ARG A 13 69.45 4.83 28.18
CA ARG A 13 68.37 5.11 27.23
C ARG A 13 68.03 3.90 26.38
N VAL A 14 69.04 3.24 25.80
CA VAL A 14 68.82 2.04 24.98
C VAL A 14 68.18 0.91 25.79
N GLU A 15 68.61 0.69 27.03
CA GLU A 15 68.00 -0.31 27.91
C GLU A 15 66.53 0.00 28.17
N SER A 16 66.20 1.25 28.51
CA SER A 16 64.82 1.72 28.71
C SER A 16 63.97 1.51 27.46
N ASP A 17 64.43 2.00 26.31
CA ASP A 17 63.68 1.92 25.04
C ASP A 17 63.53 0.47 24.58
N SER A 18 64.57 -0.36 24.78
CA SER A 18 64.54 -1.78 24.44
C SER A 18 63.54 -2.56 25.29
N GLN A 19 63.37 -2.19 26.56
CA GLN A 19 62.38 -2.80 27.43
C GLN A 19 60.96 -2.44 27.01
N ILE A 20 60.73 -1.17 26.63
CA ILE A 20 59.44 -0.73 26.07
C ILE A 20 59.12 -1.53 24.81
N LEU A 21 60.07 -1.65 23.87
CA LEU A 21 59.89 -2.42 22.65
C LEU A 21 59.64 -3.91 22.95
N HIS A 22 60.39 -4.50 23.88
CA HIS A 22 60.20 -5.89 24.31
C HIS A 22 58.77 -6.11 24.83
N ASN A 23 58.28 -5.21 25.67
CA ASN A 23 56.93 -5.29 26.22
C ASN A 23 55.86 -5.11 25.14
N ILE A 24 56.08 -4.24 24.14
CA ILE A 24 55.15 -4.06 23.01
C ILE A 24 55.07 -5.35 22.19
N ILE A 25 56.21 -5.99 21.89
CA ILE A 25 56.26 -7.17 21.03
C ILE A 25 55.78 -8.44 21.74
N HIS A 26 56.08 -8.59 23.02
CA HIS A 26 55.80 -9.81 23.79
C HIS A 26 54.61 -9.72 24.74
N GLY A 27 53.96 -8.56 24.86
CA GLY A 27 52.73 -8.45 25.64
C GLY A 27 51.55 -9.17 24.97
N ASP A 28 50.55 -9.49 25.78
CA ASP A 28 49.39 -10.30 25.37
C ASP A 28 48.28 -9.47 24.69
N ASP A 29 47.14 -10.11 24.47
CA ASP A 29 45.97 -9.52 23.78
C ASP A 29 45.20 -8.48 24.62
N GLN A 30 45.56 -8.27 25.89
CA GLN A 30 45.02 -7.25 26.78
C GLN A 30 46.00 -6.12 27.06
N THR A 31 47.25 -6.29 26.68
CA THR A 31 48.33 -5.40 27.08
C THR A 31 48.36 -4.11 26.25
N GLU A 32 48.51 -2.99 26.96
CA GLU A 32 48.93 -1.71 26.40
C GLU A 32 50.19 -1.25 27.14
N VAL A 33 51.19 -0.79 26.40
CA VAL A 33 52.46 -0.35 26.95
C VAL A 33 52.49 1.17 26.97
N PRO A 34 52.70 1.81 28.13
CA PRO A 34 52.86 3.25 28.21
C PRO A 34 54.18 3.67 27.56
N THR A 35 54.11 4.63 26.65
CA THR A 35 55.27 5.29 26.04
C THR A 35 55.20 6.79 26.31
N GLU A 36 56.24 7.55 26.00
CA GLU A 36 56.19 9.01 26.16
C GLU A 36 55.13 9.67 25.24
N GLY A 37 54.75 8.99 24.15
CA GLY A 37 53.68 9.40 23.24
C GLY A 37 52.28 8.93 23.64
N GLY A 38 52.14 8.23 24.78
CA GLY A 38 50.89 7.60 25.22
C GLY A 38 50.91 6.09 25.14
N ASN A 39 49.76 5.46 25.39
CA ASN A 39 49.65 4.01 25.38
C ASN A 39 49.70 3.45 23.95
N VAL A 40 50.53 2.44 23.74
CA VAL A 40 50.63 1.70 22.49
C VAL A 40 50.15 0.27 22.73
N LYS A 41 49.19 -0.18 21.90
CA LYS A 41 48.71 -1.57 21.94
C LYS A 41 49.81 -2.51 21.47
N THR A 42 49.88 -3.69 22.07
CA THR A 42 50.69 -4.79 21.52
C THR A 42 50.11 -5.24 20.18
N PRO A 43 50.91 -5.91 19.32
CA PRO A 43 50.39 -6.54 18.12
C PRO A 43 49.25 -7.53 18.41
N ALA A 44 49.37 -8.30 19.49
CA ALA A 44 48.34 -9.25 19.91
C ALA A 44 47.01 -8.56 20.23
N LYS A 45 47.05 -7.46 21.00
CA LYS A 45 45.85 -6.69 21.33
C LYS A 45 45.25 -6.03 20.09
N ALA A 46 46.08 -5.44 19.23
CA ALA A 46 45.61 -4.79 18.01
C ALA A 46 44.88 -5.79 17.09
N ILE A 47 45.42 -7.01 16.92
CA ILE A 47 44.78 -8.08 16.13
C ILE A 47 43.45 -8.47 16.76
N LYS A 48 43.41 -8.73 18.07
CA LYS A 48 42.17 -9.09 18.78
C LYS A 48 41.08 -8.04 18.65
N ASP A 49 41.43 -6.76 18.82
CA ASP A 49 40.47 -5.66 18.72
C ASP A 49 39.91 -5.56 17.27
N ILE A 50 40.75 -5.82 16.25
CA ILE A 50 40.33 -5.89 14.85
C ILE A 50 39.40 -7.10 14.62
N GLU A 51 39.75 -8.29 15.11
CA GLU A 51 38.92 -9.51 15.00
C GLU A 51 37.56 -9.31 15.66
N ALA A 52 37.52 -8.71 16.85
CA ALA A 52 36.28 -8.40 17.55
C ALA A 52 35.39 -7.44 16.73
N THR A 53 35.99 -6.44 16.10
CA THR A 53 35.29 -5.48 15.23
C THR A 53 34.72 -6.17 13.99
N ILE A 54 35.52 -7.03 13.34
CA ILE A 54 35.08 -7.82 12.18
C ILE A 54 33.93 -8.76 12.55
N GLN A 55 34.03 -9.44 13.70
CA GLN A 55 32.99 -10.37 14.15
C GLN A 55 31.67 -9.65 14.46
N ALA A 56 31.73 -8.49 15.11
CA ALA A 56 30.56 -7.64 15.31
C ALA A 56 29.93 -7.22 13.97
N GLY A 57 30.74 -6.77 13.02
CA GLY A 57 30.26 -6.41 11.68
C GLY A 57 29.64 -7.58 10.92
N LEU A 58 30.17 -8.79 11.08
CA LEU A 58 29.60 -10.00 10.46
C LEU A 58 28.23 -10.34 11.07
N THR A 59 28.09 -10.25 12.39
CA THR A 59 26.81 -10.48 13.07
C THR A 59 25.75 -9.44 12.65
N ASP A 60 26.14 -8.17 12.52
CA ASP A 60 25.23 -7.12 12.02
C ASP A 60 24.81 -7.37 10.56
N LEU A 61 25.74 -7.86 9.73
CA LEU A 61 25.46 -8.21 8.34
C LEU A 61 24.52 -9.42 8.23
N GLU A 62 24.71 -10.45 9.05
CA GLU A 62 23.80 -11.62 9.14
C GLU A 62 22.38 -11.18 9.52
N ALA A 63 22.23 -10.35 10.54
CA ALA A 63 20.92 -9.81 10.94
C ALA A 63 20.27 -8.99 9.83
N THR A 64 21.05 -8.19 9.11
CA THR A 64 20.57 -7.42 7.95
C THR A 64 20.14 -8.33 6.80
N ALA A 65 20.87 -9.42 6.55
CA ALA A 65 20.54 -10.40 5.52
C ALA A 65 19.22 -11.13 5.85
N ASP A 66 19.00 -11.52 7.11
CA ASP A 66 17.75 -12.13 7.55
C ASP A 66 16.56 -11.16 7.41
N GLN A 67 16.75 -9.89 7.77
CA GLN A 67 15.73 -8.86 7.57
C GLN A 67 15.40 -8.67 6.09
N LEU A 68 16.42 -8.66 5.23
CA LEU A 68 16.23 -8.55 3.78
C LEU A 68 15.49 -9.75 3.21
N ALA A 69 15.84 -10.97 3.60
CA ALA A 69 15.16 -12.18 3.16
C ALA A 69 13.67 -12.15 3.52
N ASN A 70 13.34 -11.83 4.77
CA ASN A 70 11.95 -11.70 5.22
C ASN A 70 11.18 -10.59 4.46
N ALA A 71 11.84 -9.47 4.16
CA ALA A 71 11.24 -8.39 3.39
C ALA A 71 10.96 -8.81 1.94
N VAL A 72 11.88 -9.53 1.30
CA VAL A 72 11.69 -10.07 -0.06
C VAL A 72 10.51 -11.06 -0.08
N ASP A 73 10.43 -11.97 0.88
CA ASP A 73 9.32 -12.93 0.98
C ASP A 73 7.97 -12.22 1.15
N THR A 74 7.93 -11.18 2.00
CA THR A 74 6.73 -10.36 2.21
C THR A 74 6.30 -9.64 0.93
N VAL A 75 7.26 -9.07 0.20
CA VAL A 75 6.98 -8.38 -1.08
C VAL A 75 6.46 -9.37 -2.12
N SER A 76 7.03 -10.57 -2.20
CA SER A 76 6.54 -11.61 -3.12
C SER A 76 5.09 -11.98 -2.83
N GLN A 77 4.76 -12.24 -1.56
CA GLN A 77 3.39 -12.58 -1.17
C GLN A 77 2.40 -11.45 -1.49
N LYS A 78 2.80 -10.20 -1.25
CA LYS A 78 1.94 -9.04 -1.56
C LYS A 78 1.75 -8.84 -3.06
N ALA A 79 2.76 -9.16 -3.88
CA ALA A 79 2.61 -9.15 -5.33
C ALA A 79 1.58 -10.21 -5.79
N ASP A 80 1.67 -11.43 -5.27
CA ASP A 80 0.75 -12.53 -5.60
C ASP A 80 -0.70 -12.22 -5.17
N GLU A 81 -0.88 -11.66 -3.97
CA GLU A 81 -2.17 -11.19 -3.47
C GLU A 81 -2.75 -10.09 -4.37
N ALA A 82 -1.93 -9.11 -4.76
CA ALA A 82 -2.37 -8.01 -5.63
C ALA A 82 -2.80 -8.52 -7.02
N GLU A 83 -2.05 -9.46 -7.60
CA GLU A 83 -2.42 -10.11 -8.86
C GLU A 83 -3.76 -10.84 -8.72
N THR A 84 -3.92 -11.62 -7.66
CA THR A 84 -5.16 -12.36 -7.39
C THR A 84 -6.36 -11.44 -7.23
N HIS A 85 -6.21 -10.33 -6.50
CA HIS A 85 -7.27 -9.33 -6.35
C HIS A 85 -7.60 -8.63 -7.67
N ALA A 86 -6.59 -8.30 -8.49
CA ALA A 86 -6.81 -7.70 -9.80
C ALA A 86 -7.55 -8.66 -10.74
N GLN A 87 -7.16 -9.93 -10.78
CA GLN A 87 -7.83 -10.97 -11.58
C GLN A 87 -9.27 -11.18 -11.10
N THR A 88 -9.50 -11.25 -9.78
CA THR A 88 -10.84 -11.41 -9.20
C THR A 88 -11.74 -10.22 -9.58
N ALA A 89 -11.23 -8.99 -9.45
CA ALA A 89 -11.97 -7.78 -9.82
C ALA A 89 -12.30 -7.77 -11.32
N GLN A 90 -11.35 -8.16 -12.18
CA GLN A 90 -11.57 -8.24 -13.63
C GLN A 90 -12.61 -9.32 -13.98
N THR A 91 -12.54 -10.49 -13.37
CA THR A 91 -13.51 -11.57 -13.58
C THR A 91 -14.91 -11.13 -13.16
N LEU A 92 -15.04 -10.47 -12.00
CA LEU A 92 -16.32 -9.94 -11.55
C LEU A 92 -16.85 -8.87 -12.51
N ALA A 93 -16.00 -7.90 -12.91
CA ALA A 93 -16.38 -6.87 -13.87
C ALA A 93 -16.84 -7.46 -15.20
N ASN A 94 -16.13 -8.47 -15.73
CA ASN A 94 -16.50 -9.17 -16.95
C ASN A 94 -17.82 -9.94 -16.81
N SER A 95 -18.07 -10.56 -15.64
CA SER A 95 -19.32 -11.29 -15.37
C SER A 95 -20.56 -10.39 -15.29
N LEU A 96 -20.38 -9.09 -15.03
CA LEU A 96 -21.49 -8.14 -15.09
C LEU A 96 -21.91 -7.84 -16.53
N ASN A 97 -21.06 -8.12 -17.53
CA ASN A 97 -21.34 -7.93 -18.96
C ASN A 97 -22.03 -6.57 -19.24
N LEU A 98 -21.43 -5.51 -18.68
CA LEU A 98 -21.94 -4.15 -18.83
C LEU A 98 -21.62 -3.60 -20.24
N PRO A 99 -22.48 -2.75 -20.81
CA PRO A 99 -22.18 -2.04 -22.04
C PRO A 99 -20.90 -1.20 -21.91
N THR A 100 -19.98 -1.36 -22.86
CA THR A 100 -18.66 -0.69 -22.83
C THR A 100 -18.68 0.74 -23.38
N ASP A 101 -19.77 1.15 -24.05
CA ASP A 101 -19.98 2.52 -24.53
C ASP A 101 -21.37 3.03 -24.13
N LEU A 102 -21.36 4.13 -23.35
CA LEU A 102 -22.55 4.83 -22.89
C LEU A 102 -22.68 6.24 -23.50
N ASN A 103 -21.84 6.61 -24.46
CA ASN A 103 -21.92 7.92 -25.09
C ASN A 103 -23.26 8.11 -25.81
N GLY A 104 -23.90 9.25 -25.59
CA GLY A 104 -25.21 9.57 -26.18
C GLY A 104 -26.41 8.86 -25.53
N ARG A 105 -26.19 8.10 -24.45
CA ARG A 105 -27.24 7.33 -23.74
C ARG A 105 -27.75 8.00 -22.46
N ALA A 106 -27.54 9.32 -22.32
CA ALA A 106 -28.01 10.06 -21.15
C ALA A 106 -29.53 9.93 -20.97
N GLY A 107 -29.98 9.57 -19.76
CA GLY A 107 -31.38 9.33 -19.45
C GLY A 107 -31.90 7.92 -19.74
N GLN A 108 -31.07 7.03 -20.28
CA GLN A 108 -31.40 5.60 -20.40
C GLN A 108 -31.19 4.86 -19.06
N LEU A 109 -31.96 3.79 -18.82
CA LEU A 109 -31.77 2.87 -17.69
C LEU A 109 -30.97 1.64 -18.16
N LEU A 110 -30.30 0.95 -17.24
CA LEU A 110 -29.73 -0.38 -17.53
C LEU A 110 -30.72 -1.45 -17.08
N ALA A 111 -31.11 -2.34 -17.99
CA ALA A 111 -31.94 -3.51 -17.71
C ALA A 111 -31.19 -4.80 -18.04
N ILE A 112 -31.62 -5.92 -17.47
CA ILE A 112 -31.11 -7.24 -17.85
C ILE A 112 -31.51 -7.49 -19.31
N ASN A 113 -30.57 -7.98 -20.12
CA ASN A 113 -30.82 -8.28 -21.53
C ASN A 113 -31.71 -9.54 -21.71
N GLU A 114 -32.24 -9.75 -22.92
CA GLU A 114 -33.12 -10.90 -23.23
C GLU A 114 -32.48 -12.27 -22.96
N THR A 115 -31.14 -12.36 -23.02
CA THR A 115 -30.37 -13.57 -22.78
C THR A 115 -30.07 -13.83 -21.30
N GLU A 116 -30.48 -12.91 -20.42
CA GLU A 116 -30.26 -12.94 -18.96
C GLU A 116 -28.79 -13.10 -18.53
N ASP A 117 -27.86 -12.68 -19.40
CA ASP A 117 -26.42 -12.84 -19.23
C ASP A 117 -25.65 -11.51 -19.15
N GLY A 118 -26.37 -10.38 -19.06
CA GLY A 118 -25.78 -9.06 -18.98
C GLY A 118 -26.78 -7.92 -18.90
N TYR A 119 -26.30 -6.70 -19.12
CA TYR A 119 -27.13 -5.51 -19.09
C TYR A 119 -27.14 -4.80 -20.44
N GLU A 120 -28.26 -4.17 -20.77
CA GLU A 120 -28.39 -3.30 -21.93
C GLU A 120 -29.07 -1.97 -21.57
N PRO A 121 -28.74 -0.87 -22.28
CA PRO A 121 -29.40 0.40 -22.05
C PRO A 121 -30.78 0.44 -22.71
N ILE A 122 -31.81 0.76 -21.93
CA ILE A 122 -33.19 0.92 -22.39
C ILE A 122 -33.64 2.38 -22.27
N GLU A 123 -34.50 2.82 -23.20
CA GLU A 123 -35.09 4.16 -23.12
C GLU A 123 -36.03 4.28 -21.92
N SER A 124 -35.81 5.29 -21.07
CA SER A 124 -36.74 5.65 -20.00
C SER A 124 -37.78 6.64 -20.52
N LYS A 125 -38.75 6.17 -21.31
CA LYS A 125 -39.85 7.02 -21.82
C LYS A 125 -41.06 6.95 -20.91
N ALA A 126 -41.10 7.87 -19.94
CA ALA A 126 -42.21 8.04 -19.02
C ALA A 126 -43.35 8.82 -19.68
N VAL A 127 -44.55 8.25 -19.65
CA VAL A 127 -45.78 8.95 -20.04
C VAL A 127 -46.51 9.37 -18.77
N PHE A 128 -46.78 10.67 -18.67
CA PHE A 128 -47.62 11.21 -17.62
C PHE A 128 -49.09 10.89 -17.92
N TYR A 129 -49.85 10.53 -16.90
CA TYR A 129 -51.30 10.42 -16.95
C TYR A 129 -51.87 11.15 -15.75
N GLY A 130 -52.74 12.14 -15.98
CA GLY A 130 -53.34 12.91 -14.91
C GLY A 130 -54.77 13.35 -15.21
N LEU A 131 -55.53 13.55 -14.14
CA LEU A 131 -56.86 14.18 -14.19
C LEU A 131 -56.74 15.60 -13.63
N ARG A 132 -56.79 16.61 -14.49
CA ARG A 132 -56.76 18.02 -14.08
C ARG A 132 -58.17 18.51 -13.80
N LYS A 133 -58.36 19.28 -12.73
CA LYS A 133 -59.64 19.94 -12.45
C LYS A 133 -59.79 21.22 -13.27
N ASP A 134 -60.90 21.36 -13.99
CA ASP A 134 -61.29 22.59 -14.68
C ASP A 134 -62.76 22.92 -14.31
N GLY A 135 -62.93 23.85 -13.38
CA GLY A 135 -64.23 24.14 -12.77
C GLY A 135 -64.84 22.91 -12.08
N ALA A 136 -65.99 22.46 -12.59
CA ALA A 136 -66.71 21.26 -12.13
C ALA A 136 -66.38 19.98 -12.93
N LYS A 137 -65.47 20.05 -13.90
CA LYS A 137 -65.08 18.92 -14.77
C LYS A 137 -63.67 18.44 -14.46
N LEU A 138 -63.41 17.17 -14.80
CA LEU A 138 -62.06 16.61 -14.86
C LEU A 138 -61.66 16.43 -16.33
N ILE A 139 -60.44 16.85 -16.66
CA ILE A 139 -59.85 16.70 -17.99
C ILE A 139 -58.72 15.68 -17.88
N ALA A 140 -58.79 14.63 -18.70
CA ALA A 140 -57.70 13.68 -18.84
C ALA A 140 -56.57 14.31 -19.67
N VAL A 141 -55.36 14.29 -19.12
CA VAL A 141 -54.13 14.75 -19.77
C VAL A 141 -53.15 13.60 -19.77
N SER A 142 -52.56 13.31 -20.93
CA SER A 142 -51.45 12.38 -21.03
C SER A 142 -50.42 12.85 -22.04
N GLY A 143 -49.17 12.42 -21.86
CA GLY A 143 -48.08 12.69 -22.80
C GLY A 143 -46.73 12.85 -22.13
N GLU A 144 -45.79 13.35 -22.91
CA GLU A 144 -44.42 13.65 -22.50
C GLU A 144 -44.27 15.17 -22.30
N GLY A 145 -43.54 15.59 -21.28
CA GLY A 145 -43.33 17.01 -21.00
C GLY A 145 -43.19 17.31 -19.51
N THR A 146 -43.19 18.60 -19.17
CA THR A 146 -43.20 19.06 -17.78
C THR A 146 -44.65 19.25 -17.32
N PHE A 147 -45.04 18.54 -16.27
CA PHE A 147 -46.35 18.63 -15.65
C PHE A 147 -46.20 19.01 -14.18
N ASP A 148 -46.89 20.05 -13.73
CA ASP A 148 -46.97 20.39 -12.31
C ASP A 148 -47.97 19.45 -11.63
N ALA A 149 -47.46 18.49 -10.84
CA ALA A 149 -48.26 17.50 -10.14
C ALA A 149 -49.34 18.13 -9.23
N SER A 150 -49.16 19.37 -8.75
CA SER A 150 -50.15 20.06 -7.92
C SER A 150 -51.42 20.46 -8.68
N GLU A 151 -51.37 20.58 -10.02
CA GLU A 151 -52.54 20.82 -10.86
C GLU A 151 -53.42 19.57 -11.02
N PHE A 152 -52.89 18.39 -10.70
CA PHE A 152 -53.55 17.10 -10.93
C PHE A 152 -53.92 16.46 -9.59
N PRO A 153 -55.19 16.48 -9.16
CA PRO A 153 -55.63 15.76 -7.95
C PRO A 153 -55.37 14.24 -8.01
N VAL A 154 -55.29 13.66 -9.20
CA VAL A 154 -54.90 12.27 -9.41
C VAL A 154 -53.94 12.24 -10.60
N TRP A 155 -52.76 11.65 -10.42
CA TRP A 155 -51.79 11.43 -11.48
C TRP A 155 -50.98 10.16 -11.23
N MET A 156 -50.41 9.64 -12.30
CA MET A 156 -49.44 8.56 -12.29
C MET A 156 -48.45 8.74 -13.45
N ILE A 157 -47.28 8.12 -13.31
CA ILE A 157 -46.28 8.05 -14.37
C ILE A 157 -46.15 6.58 -14.77
N GLY A 158 -46.35 6.28 -16.05
CA GLY A 158 -46.21 4.93 -16.59
C GLY A 158 -45.05 4.85 -17.58
N LEU A 159 -44.14 3.90 -17.40
CA LEU A 159 -43.26 3.45 -18.48
C LEU A 159 -43.98 2.36 -19.27
N PRO A 160 -43.96 2.36 -20.61
CA PRO A 160 -44.46 1.24 -21.40
C PRO A 160 -43.78 -0.07 -20.96
N GLY A 161 -44.55 -1.13 -20.70
CA GLY A 161 -44.03 -2.44 -20.32
C GLY A 161 -43.82 -2.68 -18.82
N MET A 162 -43.85 -1.65 -17.96
CA MET A 162 -43.68 -1.85 -16.52
C MET A 162 -45.00 -1.99 -15.77
N ASN A 163 -45.09 -2.99 -14.91
CA ASN A 163 -46.19 -3.18 -13.96
C ASN A 163 -45.78 -2.66 -12.58
N TYR A 164 -46.70 -1.94 -11.92
CA TYR A 164 -46.51 -1.44 -10.56
C TYR A 164 -47.43 -2.19 -9.59
N ALA A 165 -46.88 -2.63 -8.47
CA ALA A 165 -47.65 -3.11 -7.34
C ALA A 165 -47.16 -2.43 -6.07
N VAL A 166 -48.03 -2.28 -5.06
CA VAL A 166 -47.60 -1.89 -3.72
C VAL A 166 -47.76 -3.12 -2.84
N SER A 167 -46.67 -3.56 -2.20
CA SER A 167 -46.71 -4.73 -1.32
C SER A 167 -47.56 -4.45 -0.07
N GLU A 168 -47.93 -5.50 0.67
CA GLU A 168 -48.68 -5.37 1.94
C GLU A 168 -47.95 -4.50 2.98
N ASN A 169 -46.63 -4.30 2.82
CA ASN A 169 -45.79 -3.46 3.68
C ASN A 169 -45.61 -2.02 3.14
N GLY A 170 -46.27 -1.66 2.04
CA GLY A 170 -46.21 -0.31 1.46
C GLY A 170 -45.02 -0.05 0.54
N HIS A 171 -44.28 -1.09 0.12
CA HIS A 171 -43.17 -0.93 -0.83
C HIS A 171 -43.69 -0.94 -2.26
N LEU A 172 -43.24 0.02 -3.07
CA LEU A 172 -43.45 0.01 -4.52
C LEU A 172 -42.60 -1.10 -5.14
N LEU A 173 -43.27 -2.05 -5.78
CA LEU A 173 -42.71 -3.11 -6.61
C LEU A 173 -42.88 -2.68 -8.06
N ILE A 174 -41.77 -2.66 -8.79
CA ILE A 174 -41.73 -2.37 -10.22
C ILE A 174 -41.29 -3.66 -10.90
N ASN A 175 -42.19 -4.26 -11.67
CA ASN A 175 -41.90 -5.43 -12.49
C ASN A 175 -41.74 -4.96 -13.93
N ILE A 176 -40.62 -5.31 -14.55
CA ILE A 176 -40.34 -5.08 -15.97
C ILE A 176 -40.77 -6.31 -16.75
#